data_AF-A0A7S3AGU4-F1
#
_entry.id   AF-A0A7S3AGU4-F1
#
_cell.length_a   1.000
_cell.length_b   1.000
_cell.length_c   1.000
_cell.angle_alpha   90.00
_cell.angle_beta   90.00
_cell.angle_gamma   90.00
#
_symmetry.space_group_name_H-M   'P 1'
#
loop_
_entity.id
_entity.type
_entity.pdbx_description
1 polymer ?
#
loop_
_entity_poly.entity_id
_entity_poly.type
_entity_poly.pdbx_seq_one_letter_code
_entity_poly.pdbx_strand_id
1 'polypeptide(L)'
;LLERVRASAHFTRDGSEADFYLVPFLSKCYFNNVARYRLQAMDQVLLQIVSFLRQSPWWKHRSHRHLFFFMSGVGAGIVPSWHAHIASSVFVVAEGDREADYFRPSHDIVVPGKLGVAPLSVQRHPKERKLLACFRGSLDAALRNAEGVRVHKENRLRRRLADLLVREKSVVFSGQKSKRYVQEMDDARFCIIPRGNTPWTRRFFDASVRGCIPAVLSDTVAFPFEQLIDFSQMTLK
;
A
#
# COMPACT_ATOMS: atom_id res chain seq x y z
N LEU A 1 10.67 -10.60 -9.49
CA LEU A 1 10.09 -9.51 -10.33
C LEU A 1 10.74 -9.50 -11.69
N LEU A 2 12.06 -9.24 -11.77
CA LEU A 2 12.80 -9.18 -13.04
C LEU A 2 12.60 -10.41 -13.94
N GLU A 3 12.68 -11.62 -13.40
CA GLU A 3 12.44 -12.84 -14.17
C GLU A 3 11.02 -12.89 -14.76
N ARG A 4 10.00 -12.52 -13.97
CA ARG A 4 8.61 -12.45 -14.44
C ARG A 4 8.42 -11.40 -15.52
N VAL A 5 9.09 -10.25 -15.40
CA VAL A 5 9.05 -9.21 -16.44
C VAL A 5 9.72 -9.74 -17.72
N ARG A 6 10.90 -10.35 -17.62
CA ARG A 6 11.63 -10.91 -18.77
C ARG A 6 10.89 -12.06 -19.47
N ALA A 7 10.08 -12.81 -18.73
CA ALA A 7 9.25 -13.89 -19.27
C ALA A 7 7.91 -13.39 -19.83
N SER A 8 7.58 -12.09 -19.70
CA SER A 8 6.35 -11.51 -20.23
C SER A 8 6.41 -11.39 -21.75
N ALA A 9 5.28 -11.62 -22.42
CA ALA A 9 5.13 -11.36 -23.86
C ALA A 9 5.28 -9.87 -24.22
N HIS A 10 5.19 -8.96 -23.24
CA HIS A 10 5.32 -7.51 -23.42
C HIS A 10 6.73 -6.98 -23.11
N PHE A 11 7.71 -7.87 -22.92
CA PHE A 11 9.09 -7.46 -22.68
C PHE A 11 9.84 -7.26 -23.99
N THR A 12 10.48 -6.11 -24.14
CA THR A 12 11.43 -5.83 -25.21
C THR A 12 12.79 -5.43 -24.63
N ARG A 13 13.85 -5.72 -25.37
CA ARG A 13 15.21 -5.21 -25.09
C ARG A 13 15.51 -3.94 -25.88
N ASP A 14 14.70 -3.65 -26.90
CA ASP A 14 14.78 -2.41 -27.65
C ASP A 14 14.04 -1.31 -26.88
N GLY A 15 14.80 -0.33 -26.39
CA GLY A 15 14.21 0.77 -25.65
C GLY A 15 13.36 1.70 -26.50
N SER A 16 13.44 1.65 -27.84
CA SER A 16 12.61 2.46 -28.73
C SER A 16 11.17 1.96 -28.83
N GLU A 17 10.99 0.64 -28.71
CA GLU A 17 9.69 -0.03 -28.68
C GLU A 17 9.02 0.01 -27.29
N ALA A 18 9.78 0.36 -26.24
CA ALA A 18 9.29 0.33 -24.88
C ALA A 18 8.35 1.51 -24.54
N ASP A 19 7.15 1.18 -24.05
CA ASP A 19 6.24 2.17 -23.46
C ASP A 19 6.73 2.66 -22.09
N PHE A 20 7.30 1.75 -21.30
CA PHE A 20 7.82 2.02 -19.96
C PHE A 20 9.18 1.37 -19.73
N TYR A 21 10.00 2.02 -18.91
CA TYR A 21 11.33 1.54 -18.53
C TYR A 21 11.33 1.10 -17.07
N LEU A 22 11.55 -0.19 -16.84
CA LEU A 22 11.62 -0.73 -15.48
C LEU A 22 12.93 -0.32 -14.81
N VAL A 23 12.85 0.40 -13.68
CA VAL A 23 14.01 0.60 -12.79
C VAL A 23 13.94 -0.48 -11.70
N PRO A 24 14.82 -1.49 -11.70
CA PRO A 24 14.74 -2.63 -10.77
C PRO A 24 15.25 -2.29 -9.36
N PHE A 25 14.81 -1.16 -8.84
CA PHE A 25 15.14 -0.66 -7.52
C PHE A 25 14.05 -1.04 -6.53
N LEU A 26 14.29 -2.10 -5.75
CA LEU A 26 13.40 -2.51 -4.67
C LEU A 26 13.63 -1.63 -3.43
N SER A 27 13.13 -0.40 -3.50
CA SER A 27 13.46 0.68 -2.56
C SER A 27 13.34 0.27 -1.08
N LYS A 28 12.26 -0.41 -0.70
CA LYS A 28 12.06 -0.86 0.69
C LYS A 28 13.05 -1.93 1.13
N CYS A 29 13.41 -2.86 0.25
CA CYS A 29 14.41 -3.90 0.55
C CYS A 29 15.80 -3.28 0.73
N TYR A 30 16.17 -2.33 -0.13
CA TYR A 30 17.40 -1.55 0.01
C TYR A 30 17.41 -0.75 1.30
N PHE A 31 16.34 -0.02 1.58
CA PHE A 31 16.23 0.80 2.79
C PHE A 31 16.42 -0.03 4.07
N ASN A 32 15.77 -1.20 4.14
CA ASN A 32 15.83 -2.06 5.32
C ASN A 32 17.19 -2.78 5.46
N ASN A 33 17.70 -3.39 4.38
CA ASN A 33 18.82 -4.34 4.47
C ASN A 33 20.19 -3.71 4.15
N VAL A 34 20.22 -2.72 3.26
CA VAL A 34 21.47 -2.10 2.78
C VAL A 34 21.68 -0.75 3.47
N ALA A 35 20.71 0.16 3.35
CA ALA A 35 20.80 1.48 3.99
C ALA A 35 20.64 1.40 5.52
N ARG A 36 20.06 0.31 6.04
CA ARG A 36 19.78 0.09 7.47
C ARG A 36 19.00 1.26 8.10
N TYR A 37 17.91 1.65 7.45
CA TYR A 37 17.02 2.75 7.86
C TYR A 37 17.67 4.15 7.85
N ARG A 38 18.83 4.32 7.18
CA ARG A 38 19.49 5.62 7.03
C ARG A 38 19.09 6.28 5.72
N LEU A 39 18.45 7.44 5.79
CA LEU A 39 17.97 8.16 4.61
C LEU A 39 19.08 8.64 3.71
N GLN A 40 20.16 9.18 4.26
CA GLN A 40 21.29 9.67 3.47
C GLN A 40 21.93 8.53 2.67
N ALA A 41 22.05 7.34 3.28
CA ALA A 41 22.55 6.16 2.57
C ALA A 41 21.59 5.71 1.46
N MET A 42 20.28 5.77 1.70
CA MET A 42 19.26 5.47 0.70
C MET A 42 19.28 6.48 -0.47
N ASP A 43 19.50 7.75 -0.15
CA ASP A 43 19.59 8.84 -1.11
C ASP A 43 20.78 8.67 -2.05
N GLN A 44 21.96 8.34 -1.50
CA GLN A 44 23.16 8.08 -2.29
C GLN A 44 22.95 6.93 -3.29
N VAL A 45 22.22 5.88 -2.91
CA VAL A 45 21.86 4.79 -3.82
C VAL A 45 20.97 5.30 -4.97
N LEU A 46 19.97 6.13 -4.68
CA LEU A 46 19.15 6.72 -5.74
C LEU A 46 20.00 7.58 -6.68
N LEU A 47 20.88 8.44 -6.15
CA LEU A 47 21.73 9.31 -6.94
C LEU A 47 22.64 8.52 -7.90
N GLN A 48 23.18 7.40 -7.45
CA GLN A 48 23.95 6.48 -8.30
C GLN A 48 23.08 5.88 -9.43
N ILE A 49 21.86 5.43 -9.11
CA ILE A 49 20.93 4.91 -10.11
C ILE A 49 20.57 6.00 -11.13
N VAL A 50 20.24 7.20 -10.67
CA VAL A 50 19.88 8.32 -11.56
C VAL A 50 21.08 8.74 -12.42
N SER A 51 22.29 8.75 -11.87
CA SER A 51 23.52 9.02 -12.63
C SER A 51 23.72 8.01 -13.76
N PHE A 52 23.49 6.71 -13.49
CA PHE A 52 23.51 5.67 -14.51
C PHE A 52 22.41 5.89 -15.55
N LEU A 53 21.17 6.12 -15.12
CA LEU A 53 20.04 6.33 -16.03
C LEU A 53 20.26 7.53 -16.96
N ARG A 54 20.81 8.64 -16.47
CA ARG A 54 21.10 9.86 -17.25
C ARG A 54 22.06 9.64 -18.43
N GLN A 55 22.85 8.57 -18.41
CA GLN A 55 23.73 8.20 -19.52
C GLN A 55 22.95 7.58 -20.69
N SER A 56 21.75 7.04 -20.42
CA SER A 56 20.88 6.44 -21.43
C SER A 56 20.09 7.49 -22.23
N PRO A 57 19.91 7.31 -23.56
CA PRO A 57 19.03 8.17 -24.35
C PRO A 57 17.58 8.14 -23.86
N TRP A 58 17.14 7.01 -23.29
CA TRP A 58 15.77 6.82 -22.81
C TRP A 58 15.44 7.73 -21.62
N TRP A 59 16.40 7.96 -20.72
CA TRP A 59 16.17 8.89 -19.61
C TRP A 59 16.04 10.34 -20.08
N LYS A 60 16.93 10.77 -21.00
CA LYS A 60 16.99 12.16 -21.48
C LYS A 60 15.69 12.61 -22.14
N HIS A 61 15.01 11.71 -22.85
CA HIS A 61 13.78 12.04 -23.57
C HIS A 61 12.51 11.51 -22.90
N ARG A 62 12.62 10.50 -22.03
CA ARG A 62 11.48 9.74 -21.49
C ARG A 62 11.63 9.42 -20.00
N SER A 63 12.21 10.33 -19.21
CA SER A 63 12.32 10.19 -17.74
C SER A 63 10.97 9.87 -17.06
N HIS A 64 9.88 10.43 -17.59
CA HIS A 64 8.52 10.22 -17.10
C HIS A 64 7.98 8.80 -17.31
N ARG A 65 8.60 7.99 -18.17
CA ARG A 65 8.22 6.60 -18.44
C ARG A 65 9.00 5.59 -17.60
N HIS A 66 9.86 6.06 -16.70
CA HIS A 66 10.62 5.18 -15.82
C HIS A 66 9.78 4.79 -14.60
N LEU A 67 9.73 3.49 -14.30
CA LEU A 67 8.95 2.94 -13.20
C LEU A 67 9.84 2.74 -11.96
N PHE A 68 9.55 3.45 -10.87
CA PHE A 68 10.20 3.26 -9.57
C PHE A 68 9.25 2.57 -8.59
N PHE A 69 9.74 1.60 -7.81
CA PHE A 69 8.92 0.79 -6.93
C PHE A 69 9.04 1.27 -5.48
N PHE A 70 7.96 1.83 -4.94
CA PHE A 70 7.86 2.30 -3.56
C PHE A 70 6.80 1.51 -2.79
N MET A 71 7.18 0.31 -2.35
CA MET A 71 6.28 -0.69 -1.76
C MET A 71 6.08 -0.54 -0.24
N SER A 72 6.21 0.68 0.28
CA SER A 72 5.99 0.96 1.70
C SER A 72 5.07 2.15 1.86
N GLY A 73 4.37 2.24 2.98
CA GLY A 73 3.45 3.35 3.26
C GLY A 73 4.07 4.75 3.29
N VAL A 74 5.40 4.87 3.33
CA VAL A 74 6.11 6.16 3.25
C VAL A 74 6.43 6.56 1.80
N GLY A 75 6.15 5.68 0.82
CA GLY A 75 6.36 5.95 -0.59
C GLY A 75 7.78 6.38 -0.94
N ALA A 76 7.89 7.41 -1.77
CA ALA A 76 9.16 8.01 -2.16
C ALA A 76 9.83 8.82 -1.03
N GLY A 77 9.12 9.11 0.07
CA GLY A 77 9.63 9.87 1.22
C GLY A 77 10.80 9.20 1.96
N ILE A 78 11.12 7.94 1.65
CA ILE A 78 12.36 7.28 2.12
C ILE A 78 13.61 7.74 1.35
N VAL A 79 13.46 8.59 0.34
CA VAL A 79 14.54 9.11 -0.50
C VAL A 79 14.51 10.65 -0.50
N PRO A 80 15.30 11.33 0.35
CA PRO A 80 15.25 12.78 0.51
C PRO A 80 15.23 13.61 -0.78
N SER A 81 16.03 13.23 -1.77
CA SER A 81 16.21 13.98 -3.02
C SER A 81 15.23 13.59 -4.14
N TRP A 82 14.21 12.77 -3.85
CA TRP A 82 13.32 12.22 -4.88
C TRP A 82 12.67 13.30 -5.75
N HIS A 83 12.24 14.42 -5.15
CA HIS A 83 11.63 15.54 -5.84
C HIS A 83 12.54 16.12 -6.94
N ALA A 84 13.84 16.22 -6.68
CA ALA A 84 14.80 16.83 -7.59
C ALA A 84 15.18 15.90 -8.76
N HIS A 85 15.09 14.58 -8.56
CA HIS A 85 15.69 13.63 -9.49
C HIS A 85 14.69 12.76 -10.24
N ILE A 86 13.58 12.39 -9.61
CA ILE A 86 12.65 11.39 -10.15
C ILE A 86 11.18 11.81 -10.07
N ALA A 87 10.86 13.06 -9.72
CA ALA A 87 9.48 13.53 -9.63
C ALA A 87 8.67 13.38 -10.93
N SER A 88 9.31 13.40 -12.10
CA SER A 88 8.60 13.18 -13.38
C SER A 88 8.27 11.71 -13.64
N SER A 89 9.01 10.78 -13.05
CA SER A 89 8.86 9.33 -13.26
C SER A 89 7.56 8.79 -12.66
N VAL A 90 7.18 7.56 -13.02
CA VAL A 90 5.98 6.89 -12.49
C VAL A 90 6.36 6.08 -11.27
N PHE A 91 5.60 6.24 -10.19
CA PHE A 91 5.78 5.45 -8.98
C PHE A 91 4.78 4.31 -8.94
N VAL A 92 5.30 3.10 -8.76
CA VAL A 92 4.50 1.91 -8.47
C VAL A 92 4.46 1.75 -6.95
N VAL A 93 3.31 2.00 -6.36
CA VAL A 93 3.11 2.04 -4.91
C VAL A 93 2.21 0.91 -4.43
N ALA A 94 2.49 0.40 -3.23
CA ALA A 94 1.60 -0.54 -2.57
C ALA A 94 0.45 0.17 -1.84
N GLU A 95 0.59 1.46 -1.52
CA GLU A 95 -0.39 2.23 -0.76
C GLU A 95 -0.57 3.60 -1.41
N GLY A 96 -1.71 3.85 -2.07
CA GLY A 96 -2.04 5.15 -2.65
C GLY A 96 -2.65 6.09 -1.60
N ASP A 97 -2.09 7.28 -1.48
CA ASP A 97 -2.53 8.34 -0.56
C ASP A 97 -2.67 9.66 -1.30
N ARG A 98 -3.91 10.13 -1.51
CA ARG A 98 -4.19 11.39 -2.20
C ARG A 98 -3.68 12.63 -1.47
N GLU A 99 -3.32 12.51 -0.20
CA GLU A 99 -2.69 13.60 0.58
C GLU A 99 -1.17 13.53 0.59
N ALA A 100 -0.57 12.43 0.11
CA ALA A 100 0.88 12.31 0.11
C ALA A 100 1.50 13.14 -1.01
N ASP A 101 2.55 13.89 -0.67
CA ASP A 101 3.35 14.71 -1.59
C ASP A 101 3.94 13.91 -2.77
N TYR A 102 4.23 12.64 -2.54
CA TYR A 102 4.82 11.75 -3.54
C TYR A 102 3.82 11.09 -4.48
N PHE A 103 2.50 11.16 -4.23
CA PHE A 103 1.52 10.36 -4.96
C PHE A 103 0.60 11.20 -5.83
N ARG A 104 0.53 10.84 -7.11
CA ARG A 104 -0.33 11.47 -8.11
C ARG A 104 -1.30 10.44 -8.69
N PRO A 105 -2.60 10.50 -8.34
CA PRO A 105 -3.58 9.49 -8.76
C PRO A 105 -3.67 9.26 -10.27
N SER A 106 -3.45 10.29 -11.09
CA SER A 106 -3.52 10.20 -12.56
C SER A 106 -2.23 9.73 -13.24
N HIS A 107 -1.15 9.55 -12.48
CA HIS A 107 0.19 9.29 -13.03
C HIS A 107 0.85 8.06 -12.40
N ASP A 108 0.65 7.85 -11.11
CA ASP A 108 1.26 6.75 -10.35
C ASP A 108 0.36 5.51 -10.33
N ILE A 109 0.98 4.34 -10.18
CA ILE A 109 0.28 3.04 -10.26
C ILE A 109 0.18 2.45 -8.86
N VAL A 110 -1.06 2.26 -8.37
CA VAL A 110 -1.30 1.52 -7.14
C VAL A 110 -1.45 0.04 -7.46
N VAL A 111 -0.65 -0.81 -6.82
CA VAL A 111 -0.74 -2.27 -6.95
C VAL A 111 -1.26 -2.91 -5.67
N PRO A 112 -2.03 -4.02 -5.77
CA PRO A 112 -2.52 -4.71 -4.58
C PRO A 112 -1.41 -5.19 -3.65
N GLY A 113 -1.61 -4.99 -2.36
CA GLY A 113 -0.71 -5.51 -1.33
C GLY A 113 -0.81 -7.04 -1.20
N LYS A 114 0.21 -7.66 -0.60
CA LYS A 114 0.23 -9.10 -0.35
C LYS A 114 -0.92 -9.52 0.57
N LEU A 115 -1.74 -10.47 0.13
CA LEU A 115 -2.80 -11.09 0.95
C LEU A 115 -2.25 -11.75 2.21
N GLY A 116 -3.01 -11.69 3.29
CA GLY A 116 -2.73 -12.35 4.57
C GLY A 116 -3.55 -13.57 4.87
N VAL A 117 -4.51 -13.82 4.01
CA VAL A 117 -5.45 -14.91 4.14
C VAL A 117 -5.66 -15.53 2.76
N ALA A 118 -5.97 -16.81 2.75
CA ALA A 118 -6.40 -17.46 1.52
C ALA A 118 -7.78 -16.90 1.10
N PRO A 119 -8.03 -16.76 -0.21
CA PRO A 119 -9.39 -16.49 -0.69
C PRO A 119 -10.39 -17.52 -0.16
N LEU A 120 -11.61 -17.06 0.10
CA LEU A 120 -12.71 -17.93 0.51
C LEU A 120 -13.14 -18.77 -0.69
N SER A 121 -13.30 -20.08 -0.48
CA SER A 121 -13.75 -21.00 -1.54
C SER A 121 -15.25 -20.93 -1.82
N VAL A 122 -16.05 -20.57 -0.81
CA VAL A 122 -17.52 -20.49 -0.91
C VAL A 122 -17.99 -19.21 -0.23
N GLN A 123 -18.61 -18.31 -1.00
CA GLN A 123 -19.18 -17.09 -0.44
C GLN A 123 -20.40 -17.39 0.43
N ARG A 124 -20.41 -16.85 1.65
CA ARG A 124 -21.58 -16.86 2.55
C ARG A 124 -22.40 -15.60 2.37
N HIS A 125 -23.72 -15.75 2.35
CA HIS A 125 -24.62 -14.61 2.28
C HIS A 125 -24.48 -13.75 3.56
N PRO A 126 -24.51 -12.40 3.50
CA PRO A 126 -24.34 -11.55 4.68
C PRO A 126 -25.27 -11.90 5.86
N LYS A 127 -26.50 -12.36 5.57
CA LYS A 127 -27.45 -12.77 6.62
C LYS A 127 -27.00 -14.00 7.43
N GLU A 128 -26.15 -14.86 6.87
CA GLU A 128 -25.64 -16.08 7.50
C GLU A 128 -24.46 -15.80 8.46
N ARG A 129 -23.92 -14.58 8.40
CA ARG A 129 -22.78 -14.14 9.20
C ARG A 129 -23.22 -13.68 10.59
N LYS A 130 -22.53 -14.18 11.61
CA LYS A 130 -22.89 -14.04 13.04
C LYS A 130 -22.49 -12.70 13.65
N LEU A 131 -21.38 -12.13 13.19
CA LEU A 131 -20.86 -10.85 13.63
C LEU A 131 -21.36 -9.75 12.69
N LEU A 132 -21.71 -8.60 13.27
CA LEU A 132 -21.99 -7.40 12.50
C LEU A 132 -20.71 -6.89 11.85
N ALA A 133 -19.64 -6.71 12.64
CA ALA A 133 -18.39 -6.19 12.12
C ALA A 133 -17.14 -6.74 12.82
N CYS A 134 -16.00 -6.69 12.15
CA CYS A 134 -14.71 -7.04 12.74
C CYS A 134 -13.56 -6.09 12.36
N PHE A 135 -12.61 -5.95 13.27
CA PHE A 135 -11.33 -5.27 13.11
C PHE A 135 -10.28 -5.89 14.02
N ARG A 136 -9.14 -6.24 13.41
CA ARG A 136 -7.91 -6.65 14.10
C ARG A 136 -6.74 -5.86 13.54
N GLY A 137 -6.11 -5.04 14.38
CA GLY A 137 -4.92 -4.29 13.97
C GLY A 137 -4.51 -3.25 15.01
N SER A 138 -3.25 -2.81 14.95
CA SER A 138 -2.69 -1.86 15.93
C SER A 138 -3.62 -0.68 16.19
N LEU A 139 -3.97 -0.45 17.46
CA LEU A 139 -4.74 0.72 17.89
C LEU A 139 -3.91 2.00 17.87
N ASP A 140 -2.59 1.88 17.91
CA ASP A 140 -1.67 3.00 17.89
C ASP A 140 -1.00 3.14 16.54
N ALA A 141 -0.63 4.38 16.20
CA ALA A 141 0.26 4.64 15.09
C ALA A 141 1.70 4.40 15.56
N ALA A 142 2.34 3.36 15.04
CA ALA A 142 3.78 3.15 15.21
C ALA A 142 4.53 3.91 14.11
N LEU A 143 4.24 5.21 13.98
CA LEU A 143 4.90 6.06 12.99
C LEU A 143 6.38 6.16 13.38
N ARG A 144 7.22 5.98 12.38
CA ARG A 144 8.62 6.35 12.46
C ARG A 144 8.83 7.42 11.40
N ASN A 145 9.59 8.46 11.73
CA ASN A 145 10.05 9.35 10.69
C ASN A 145 11.00 8.59 9.74
N ALA A 146 11.42 9.30 8.71
CA ALA A 146 12.28 8.75 7.68
C ALA A 146 13.63 8.29 8.28
N GLU A 147 14.09 8.87 9.40
CA GLU A 147 15.28 8.48 10.17
C GLU A 147 15.07 7.29 11.13
N GLY A 148 13.87 6.69 11.12
CA GLY A 148 13.55 5.55 11.97
C GLY A 148 13.24 5.90 13.44
N VAL A 149 13.26 7.18 13.81
CA VAL A 149 12.86 7.67 15.13
C VAL A 149 11.36 7.47 15.27
N ARG A 150 10.91 6.87 16.39
CA ARG A 150 9.49 6.73 16.67
C ARG A 150 8.89 8.12 16.87
N VAL A 151 8.02 8.50 15.95
CA VAL A 151 7.15 9.66 16.11
C VAL A 151 5.84 9.09 16.60
N HIS A 152 5.70 8.94 17.91
CA HIS A 152 4.44 8.44 18.46
C HIS A 152 3.33 9.45 18.21
N LYS A 153 2.35 9.05 17.39
CA LYS A 153 1.04 9.69 17.33
C LYS A 153 0.02 8.66 17.76
N GLU A 154 -0.81 9.02 18.73
CA GLU A 154 -1.99 8.23 19.04
C GLU A 154 -2.90 8.21 17.81
N ASN A 155 -3.37 7.03 17.40
CA ASN A 155 -4.41 6.94 16.40
C ASN A 155 -5.76 7.13 17.09
N ARG A 156 -6.14 8.40 17.28
CA ARG A 156 -7.36 8.80 18.00
C ARG A 156 -8.61 8.12 17.45
N LEU A 157 -8.70 7.96 16.13
CA LEU A 157 -9.82 7.27 15.48
C LEU A 157 -9.94 5.81 15.97
N ARG A 158 -8.85 5.03 15.88
CA ARG A 158 -8.87 3.61 16.30
C ARG A 158 -9.09 3.45 17.80
N ARG A 159 -8.49 4.32 18.62
CA ARG A 159 -8.71 4.32 20.07
C ARG A 159 -10.17 4.63 20.41
N ARG A 160 -10.73 5.68 19.81
CA ARG A 160 -12.13 6.05 20.02
C ARG A 160 -13.10 4.97 19.56
N LEU A 161 -12.84 4.32 18.42
CA LEU A 161 -13.64 3.19 17.94
C LEU A 161 -13.55 2.01 18.92
N ALA A 162 -12.37 1.71 19.46
CA ALA A 162 -12.21 0.66 20.46
C ALA A 162 -13.05 0.95 21.71
N ASP A 163 -13.04 2.19 22.21
CA ASP A 163 -13.82 2.59 23.39
C ASP A 163 -15.33 2.53 23.13
N LEU A 164 -15.78 2.99 21.95
CA LEU A 164 -17.20 2.98 21.59
C LEU A 164 -17.75 1.57 21.36
N LEU A 165 -16.95 0.68 20.75
CA LEU A 165 -17.38 -0.65 20.34
C LEU A 165 -17.12 -1.73 21.40
N VAL A 166 -16.46 -1.40 22.53
CA VAL A 166 -16.10 -2.38 23.57
C VAL A 166 -17.31 -3.12 24.15
N ARG A 167 -18.49 -2.49 24.16
CA ARG A 167 -19.74 -3.08 24.69
C ARG A 167 -20.60 -3.74 23.62
N GLU A 168 -20.25 -3.60 22.34
CA GLU A 168 -21.04 -4.14 21.24
C GLU A 168 -20.69 -5.61 21.00
N LYS A 169 -21.54 -6.52 21.49
CA LYS A 169 -21.30 -7.97 21.45
C LYS A 169 -21.22 -8.53 20.03
N SER A 170 -21.87 -7.89 19.06
CA SER A 170 -21.83 -8.31 17.66
C SER A 170 -20.61 -7.79 16.89
N VAL A 171 -19.72 -7.03 17.54
CA VAL A 171 -18.55 -6.43 16.92
C VAL A 171 -17.26 -6.88 17.60
N VAL A 172 -16.31 -7.34 16.80
CA VAL A 172 -14.94 -7.60 17.26
C VAL A 172 -14.07 -6.41 16.87
N PHE A 173 -13.70 -5.54 17.82
CA PHE A 173 -12.76 -4.44 17.54
C PHE A 173 -11.58 -4.51 18.50
N SER A 174 -10.39 -4.89 18.02
CA SER A 174 -9.25 -5.11 18.90
C SER A 174 -7.88 -4.86 18.28
N GLY A 175 -6.97 -4.34 19.11
CA GLY A 175 -5.54 -4.20 18.83
C GLY A 175 -4.77 -5.52 18.79
N GLN A 176 -5.32 -6.58 19.38
CA GLN A 176 -4.60 -7.80 19.65
C GLN A 176 -4.66 -8.78 18.48
N LYS A 177 -3.54 -9.43 18.17
CA LYS A 177 -3.50 -10.54 17.21
C LYS A 177 -4.40 -11.67 17.70
N SER A 178 -5.11 -12.32 16.79
CA SER A 178 -6.02 -13.43 17.10
C SER A 178 -5.75 -14.59 16.16
N LYS A 179 -5.66 -15.82 16.70
CA LYS A 179 -5.66 -17.05 15.88
C LYS A 179 -6.99 -17.23 15.13
N ARG A 180 -8.05 -16.54 15.57
CA ARG A 180 -9.38 -16.57 14.96
C ARG A 180 -9.58 -15.48 13.90
N TYR A 181 -8.54 -14.72 13.53
CA TYR A 181 -8.66 -13.59 12.59
C TYR A 181 -9.43 -13.95 11.30
N VAL A 182 -9.12 -15.10 10.69
CA VAL A 182 -9.82 -15.57 9.48
C VAL A 182 -11.29 -15.88 9.79
N GLN A 183 -11.57 -16.63 10.86
CA GLN A 183 -12.92 -16.98 11.28
C GLN A 183 -13.75 -15.74 11.64
N GLU A 184 -13.16 -14.76 12.32
CA GLU A 184 -13.79 -13.49 12.66
C GLU A 184 -14.19 -12.71 11.39
N MET A 185 -13.37 -12.73 10.33
CA MET A 185 -13.73 -12.13 9.04
C MET A 185 -14.81 -12.93 8.29
N ASP A 186 -14.75 -14.26 8.33
CA ASP A 186 -15.75 -15.12 7.68
C ASP A 186 -17.14 -14.98 8.31
N ASP A 187 -17.16 -14.81 9.63
CA ASP A 187 -18.37 -14.64 10.42
C ASP A 187 -18.85 -13.18 10.48
N ALA A 188 -18.09 -12.19 9.97
CA ALA A 188 -18.46 -10.77 10.00
C ALA A 188 -19.06 -10.26 8.69
N ARG A 189 -20.16 -9.51 8.77
CA ARG A 189 -20.75 -8.81 7.61
C ARG A 189 -19.83 -7.71 7.10
N PHE A 190 -19.32 -6.89 8.02
CA PHE A 190 -18.47 -5.75 7.70
C PHE A 190 -17.06 -5.91 8.28
N CYS A 191 -16.06 -5.47 7.54
CA CYS A 191 -14.68 -5.40 7.99
C CYS A 191 -14.29 -3.94 8.10
N ILE A 192 -14.17 -3.45 9.33
CA ILE A 192 -13.90 -2.03 9.59
C ILE A 192 -12.45 -1.75 9.22
N ILE A 193 -12.23 -0.74 8.38
CA ILE A 193 -10.93 -0.35 7.86
C ILE A 193 -10.63 1.10 8.22
N PRO A 194 -10.29 1.35 9.49
CA PRO A 194 -9.85 2.68 9.89
C PRO A 194 -8.46 2.98 9.36
N ARG A 195 -8.25 4.25 8.97
CA ARG A 195 -6.94 4.81 8.63
C ARG A 195 -5.88 4.40 9.66
N GLY A 196 -4.70 4.04 9.18
CA GLY A 196 -3.54 3.68 9.99
C GLY A 196 -2.49 4.78 10.01
N ASN A 197 -1.22 4.37 9.94
CA ASN A 197 -0.13 5.27 9.59
C ASN A 197 -0.30 5.82 8.16
N THR A 198 -0.98 5.05 7.32
CA THR A 198 -1.32 5.35 5.94
C THR A 198 -2.82 5.18 5.71
N PRO A 199 -3.38 5.67 4.58
CA PRO A 199 -4.81 5.73 4.34
C PRO A 199 -5.50 4.38 4.36
N TRP A 200 -4.80 3.33 3.95
CA TRP A 200 -5.39 2.01 3.90
C TRP A 200 -4.41 0.94 4.34
N THR A 201 -4.93 -0.27 4.58
CA THR A 201 -4.13 -1.37 5.10
C THR A 201 -4.47 -2.63 4.34
N ARG A 202 -3.54 -3.60 4.31
CA ARG A 202 -3.72 -4.98 3.86
C ARG A 202 -5.12 -5.57 4.12
N ARG A 203 -5.73 -5.22 5.26
CA ARG A 203 -7.06 -5.67 5.69
C ARG A 203 -8.16 -5.40 4.66
N PHE A 204 -8.03 -4.38 3.81
CA PHE A 204 -8.95 -4.17 2.69
C PHE A 204 -8.98 -5.38 1.75
N PHE A 205 -7.82 -5.87 1.35
CA PHE A 205 -7.74 -7.05 0.48
C PHE A 205 -8.06 -8.34 1.21
N ASP A 206 -7.64 -8.49 2.47
CA ASP A 206 -8.05 -9.63 3.28
C ASP A 206 -9.60 -9.70 3.38
N ALA A 207 -10.25 -8.58 3.70
CA ALA A 207 -11.71 -8.51 3.78
C ALA A 207 -12.38 -8.87 2.43
N SER A 208 -11.88 -8.28 1.34
CA SER A 208 -12.39 -8.51 -0.01
C SER A 208 -12.34 -9.98 -0.40
N VAL A 209 -11.19 -10.66 -0.19
CA VAL A 209 -11.05 -12.09 -0.55
C VAL A 209 -11.76 -13.04 0.41
N ARG A 210 -12.18 -12.55 1.59
CA ARG A 210 -13.02 -13.30 2.55
C ARG A 210 -14.52 -12.97 2.43
N GLY A 211 -14.90 -12.14 1.47
CA GLY A 211 -16.29 -11.70 1.27
C GLY A 211 -16.87 -10.89 2.43
N CYS A 212 -16.01 -10.33 3.29
CA CYS A 212 -16.39 -9.43 4.36
C CYS A 212 -16.42 -8.01 3.79
N ILE A 213 -17.56 -7.33 3.84
CA ILE A 213 -17.76 -6.04 3.15
C ILE A 213 -16.83 -4.98 3.78
N PRO A 214 -15.85 -4.43 3.04
CA PRO A 214 -14.96 -3.41 3.56
C PRO A 214 -15.72 -2.13 3.95
N ALA A 215 -15.63 -1.72 5.21
CA ALA A 215 -16.13 -0.43 5.69
C ALA A 215 -14.93 0.51 5.90
N VAL A 216 -14.62 1.33 4.91
CA VAL A 216 -13.37 2.09 4.79
C VAL A 216 -13.52 3.46 5.43
N LEU A 217 -12.84 3.66 6.55
CA LEU A 217 -12.84 4.94 7.28
C LEU A 217 -11.54 5.70 6.98
N SER A 218 -11.43 6.14 5.73
CA SER A 218 -10.34 6.99 5.23
C SER A 218 -10.75 7.64 3.91
N ASP A 219 -10.68 8.97 3.83
CA ASP A 219 -11.09 9.71 2.62
C ASP A 219 -10.04 9.67 1.51
N THR A 220 -8.78 9.48 1.89
CA THR A 220 -7.62 9.77 1.05
C THR A 220 -7.04 8.55 0.36
N VAL A 221 -7.62 7.36 0.59
CA VAL A 221 -7.17 6.10 0.00
C VAL A 221 -7.39 6.06 -1.50
N ALA A 222 -6.33 5.88 -2.27
CA ALA A 222 -6.45 5.47 -3.67
C ALA A 222 -6.30 3.95 -3.78
N PHE A 223 -7.34 3.28 -4.25
CA PHE A 223 -7.34 1.84 -4.49
C PHE A 223 -6.62 1.48 -5.80
N PRO A 224 -6.10 0.25 -5.92
CA PRO A 224 -5.65 -0.28 -7.20
C PRO A 224 -6.77 -0.36 -8.21
N PHE A 225 -6.49 0.10 -9.43
CA PHE A 225 -7.40 -0.03 -10.57
C PHE A 225 -8.75 0.69 -10.39
N GLU A 226 -8.83 1.80 -9.64
CA GLU A 226 -10.07 2.59 -9.48
C GLU A 226 -10.69 3.03 -10.81
N GLN A 227 -9.88 3.18 -11.85
CA GLN A 227 -10.34 3.49 -13.21
C GLN A 227 -11.04 2.31 -13.91
N LEU A 228 -10.90 1.09 -13.40
CA LEU A 228 -11.52 -0.13 -13.93
C LEU A 228 -12.56 -0.73 -12.96
N ILE A 229 -12.41 -0.48 -11.66
CA ILE A 229 -13.22 -1.08 -10.61
C ILE A 229 -13.90 0.04 -9.82
N ASP A 230 -15.24 0.07 -9.87
CA ASP A 230 -16.03 0.94 -8.99
C ASP A 230 -16.10 0.36 -7.58
N PHE A 231 -15.19 0.82 -6.71
CA PHE A 231 -15.14 0.41 -5.31
C PHE A 231 -16.37 0.84 -4.50
N SER A 232 -17.17 1.81 -4.97
CA SER A 232 -18.40 2.20 -4.26
C SER A 232 -19.45 1.08 -4.25
N GLN A 233 -19.39 0.15 -5.20
CA GLN A 233 -20.30 -1.00 -5.26
C GLN A 233 -19.96 -2.12 -4.26
N MET A 234 -18.74 -2.13 -3.72
CA MET A 234 -18.25 -3.22 -2.86
C MET A 234 -17.79 -2.74 -1.49
N THR A 235 -17.82 -1.44 -1.23
CA THR A 235 -17.37 -0.84 0.03
C THR A 235 -18.45 0.03 0.63
N LEU A 236 -18.41 0.19 1.95
CA LEU A 236 -19.03 1.32 2.63
C LEU A 236 -17.93 2.34 2.90
N LYS A 237 -18.17 3.61 2.58
CA LYS A 237 -17.28 4.72 2.88
C LYS A 237 -17.98 5.69 3.82
#